data_AF-A0A5N7N0K2-F1
#
_entry.id   AF-A0A5N7N0K2-F1
#
_cell.length_a   1.000
_cell.length_b   1.000
_cell.length_c   1.000
_cell.angle_alpha   90.00
_cell.angle_beta   90.00
_cell.angle_gamma   90.00
#
_symmetry.space_group_name_H-M   'P 1'
#
loop_
_entity.id
_entity.type
_entity.pdbx_description
1 polymer ?
#
loop_
_entity_poly.entity_id
_entity_poly.type
_entity_poly.pdbx_seq_one_letter_code
_entity_poly.pdbx_strand_id
1 'polypeptide(L)' 'MKQVIVEIDNGDGSRKMLLVEPTGHMRFTFDMLHPERQWLFEAIDQSDGAIRLFAQADVLRWIIPSRAALAETKISPLAA' A
#
# COMPACT_ATOMS: atom_id res chain seq x y z
N MET A 1 4.26 -7.85 -12.36
CA MET A 1 5.00 -7.04 -11.38
C MET A 1 4.96 -7.78 -10.02
N LYS A 2 5.73 -7.37 -9.01
CA LYS A 2 5.77 -8.06 -7.70
C LYS A 2 4.84 -7.37 -6.71
N GLN A 3 3.95 -8.13 -6.09
CA GLN A 3 3.11 -7.65 -4.99
C GLN A 3 3.95 -7.48 -3.72
N VAL A 4 3.66 -6.44 -2.96
CA VAL A 4 4.28 -6.15 -1.66
C VAL A 4 3.20 -5.78 -0.67
N ILE A 5 3.44 -6.08 0.59
CA ILE A 5 2.60 -5.59 1.68
C ILE A 5 3.27 -4.35 2.26
N VAL A 6 2.54 -3.25 2.34
CA VAL A 6 2.98 -2.03 3.01
C VAL A 6 2.21 -1.87 4.32
N GLU A 7 2.95 -1.63 5.40
CA GLU A 7 2.39 -1.15 6.67
C GLU A 7 2.44 0.37 6.63
N ILE A 8 1.28 1.02 6.76
CA ILE A 8 1.17 2.49 6.78
C ILE A 8 0.55 2.97 8.09
N ASP A 9 0.96 4.17 8.53
CA ASP A 9 0.21 4.98 9.50
C ASP A 9 -0.92 5.71 8.76
N ASN A 10 -2.17 5.62 9.25
CA ASN A 10 -3.30 6.32 8.64
C ASN A 10 -3.39 7.81 9.05
N GLY A 11 -2.42 8.33 9.80
CA GLY A 11 -2.39 9.71 10.27
C GLY A 11 -3.23 9.95 11.54
N ASP A 12 -4.02 8.97 11.96
CA ASP A 12 -4.71 8.92 13.26
C ASP A 12 -3.99 8.03 14.29
N GLY A 13 -2.78 7.55 13.95
CA GLY A 13 -2.00 6.61 14.74
C GLY A 13 -2.46 5.15 14.61
N SER A 14 -3.53 4.87 13.86
CA SER A 14 -3.89 3.52 13.47
C SER A 14 -3.00 3.03 12.35
N ARG A 15 -2.72 1.72 12.35
CA ARG A 15 -1.86 1.10 11.33
C ARG A 15 -2.69 0.25 10.41
N LYS A 16 -2.36 0.29 9.12
CA LYS A 16 -3.02 -0.50 8.09
C LYS A 16 -2.00 -1.29 7.27
N MET A 17 -2.32 -2.56 7.05
CA MET A 17 -1.60 -3.42 6.12
C MET A 17 -2.30 -3.41 4.78
N LEU A 18 -1.58 -3.07 3.71
CA LEU A 18 -2.12 -3.03 2.36
C LEU A 18 -1.30 -3.93 1.44
N LEU A 19 -1.96 -4.82 0.72
CA LEU A 19 -1.34 -5.55 -0.37
C LEU A 19 -1.41 -4.68 -1.63
N VAL A 20 -0.27 -4.29 -2.17
CA VAL A 20 -0.18 -3.37 -3.32
C VAL A 20 0.78 -3.91 -4.37
N GLU A 21 0.59 -3.47 -5.61
CA GLU A 21 1.54 -3.68 -6.71
C GLU A 21 2.15 -2.34 -7.14
N PRO A 22 3.41 -2.05 -6.78
CA PRO A 22 4.06 -0.81 -7.15
C PRO A 22 4.22 -0.70 -8.66
N THR A 23 3.82 0.44 -9.23
CA THR A 23 3.92 0.71 -10.67
C THR A 23 5.33 1.10 -11.11
N GLY A 24 6.18 1.50 -10.16
CA GLY A 24 7.51 2.05 -10.41
C GLY A 24 7.55 3.58 -10.56
N HIS A 25 6.38 4.26 -10.57
CA HIS A 25 6.34 5.71 -10.59
C HIS A 25 6.42 6.30 -9.19
N MET A 26 7.24 7.36 -9.05
CA MET A 26 7.30 8.21 -7.87
C MET A 26 7.09 9.68 -8.25
N ARG A 27 6.48 10.45 -7.35
CA ARG A 27 6.19 11.87 -7.56
C ARG A 27 6.57 12.65 -6.29
N PHE A 28 7.17 13.82 -6.44
CA PHE A 28 7.38 14.75 -5.32
C PHE A 28 6.28 15.82 -5.35
N THR A 29 5.23 15.63 -4.55
CA THR A 29 4.02 16.47 -4.58
C THR A 29 3.31 16.44 -3.22
N PHE A 30 2.19 17.14 -3.11
CA PHE A 30 1.27 17.13 -1.97
C PHE A 30 -0.13 16.72 -2.46
N ASP A 31 -1.00 16.32 -1.54
CA ASP A 31 -2.43 16.09 -1.79
C ASP A 31 -3.28 16.61 -0.62
N MET A 32 -4.59 16.35 -0.63
CA MET A 32 -5.50 16.84 0.42
C MET A 32 -5.26 16.19 1.79
N LEU A 33 -4.73 14.95 1.83
CA LEU A 33 -4.42 14.23 3.06
C LEU A 33 -3.02 14.59 3.57
N HIS A 34 -2.12 14.91 2.65
CA HIS A 34 -0.72 15.24 2.88
C HIS A 34 -0.41 16.63 2.31
N PRO A 35 -0.73 17.71 3.05
CA PRO A 35 -0.62 19.09 2.53
C PRO A 35 0.83 19.54 2.35
N GLU A 36 1.78 18.86 2.97
CA GLU A 36 3.21 19.11 2.79
C GLU A 36 3.78 18.31 1.61
N ARG A 37 4.70 18.93 0.86
CA ARG A 37 5.36 18.25 -0.26
C ARG A 37 6.23 17.12 0.24
N GLN A 38 5.97 15.93 -0.28
CA GLN A 38 6.73 14.73 0.03
C GLN A 38 6.80 13.77 -1.15
N TRP A 39 7.61 12.71 -1.01
CA TRP A 39 7.65 11.64 -2.00
C TRP A 39 6.42 10.75 -1.87
N LEU A 40 5.66 10.62 -2.96
CA LEU A 40 4.57 9.69 -3.11
C LEU A 40 4.98 8.57 -4.08
N PHE A 41 4.61 7.33 -3.78
CA PHE A 41 4.74 6.22 -4.72
C PHE A 41 3.37 5.80 -5.25
N GLU A 42 3.31 5.43 -6.52
CA GLU A 42 2.08 4.98 -7.18
C GLU A 42 2.02 3.45 -7.18
N ALA A 43 0.90 2.90 -6.70
CA ALA A 43 0.69 1.46 -6.66
C ALA A 43 -0.78 1.08 -6.91
N ILE A 44 -1.01 -0.13 -7.41
CA ILE A 44 -2.34 -0.72 -7.54
C ILE A 44 -2.70 -1.39 -6.22
N ASP A 45 -3.71 -0.87 -5.53
CA ASP A 45 -4.27 -1.49 -4.34
C ASP A 45 -4.99 -2.79 -4.72
N GLN A 46 -4.57 -3.92 -4.16
CA GLN A 46 -5.13 -5.22 -4.52
C GLN A 46 -6.51 -5.49 -3.89
N SER A 47 -6.98 -4.63 -2.97
CA SER A 47 -8.32 -4.77 -2.38
C SER A 47 -9.44 -4.42 -3.36
N ASP A 48 -9.23 -3.44 -4.23
CA ASP A 48 -10.22 -2.94 -5.19
C ASP A 48 -9.68 -2.76 -6.62
N GLY A 49 -8.37 -2.94 -6.83
CA GLY A 49 -7.71 -2.78 -8.13
C GLY A 49 -7.45 -1.32 -8.52
N ALA A 50 -7.68 -0.35 -7.63
CA ALA A 50 -7.50 1.06 -7.94
C ALA A 50 -6.02 1.48 -7.87
N ILE A 51 -5.62 2.39 -8.77
CA ILE A 51 -4.31 3.06 -8.68
C ILE A 51 -4.40 4.17 -7.63
N ARG A 52 -3.51 4.13 -6.65
CA ARG A 52 -3.44 5.10 -5.55
C ARG A 52 -2.02 5.63 -5.39
N LEU A 53 -1.91 6.85 -4.89
CA LEU A 53 -0.66 7.44 -4.42
C LEU A 53 -0.58 7.24 -2.91
N PHE A 54 0.57 6.78 -2.45
CA PHE A 54 0.84 6.56 -1.03
C PHE A 54 2.02 7.43 -0.62
N ALA A 55 1.86 8.14 0.49
CA ALA A 55 2.89 8.96 1.08
C ALA A 55 4.01 8.09 1.66
N GLN A 56 5.26 8.34 1.25
CA GLN A 56 6.41 7.61 1.79
C GLN A 56 6.63 7.88 3.27
N ALA A 57 6.25 9.07 3.77
CA ALA A 57 6.39 9.40 5.19
C ALA A 57 5.53 8.49 6.09
N ASP A 58 4.41 7.99 5.56
CA ASP A 58 3.49 7.14 6.33
C ASP A 58 3.88 5.66 6.27
N VAL A 59 4.79 5.28 5.37
CA VAL A 59 5.21 3.88 5.25
C VAL A 59 6.12 3.51 6.40
N LEU A 60 5.62 2.65 7.28
CA LEU A 60 6.35 2.12 8.42
C LEU A 60 7.22 0.93 8.00
N ARG A 61 6.73 0.08 7.08
CA ARG A 61 7.44 -1.13 6.66
C ARG A 61 7.03 -1.62 5.27
N TRP A 62 8.03 -2.08 4.52
CA TRP A 62 7.85 -2.86 3.30
C TRP A 62 8.07 -4.34 3.59
N ILE A 63 7.11 -5.17 3.20
CA ILE A 63 7.17 -6.62 3.37
C ILE A 63 7.03 -7.25 1.99
N ILE A 64 8.01 -8.06 1.61
CA ILE A 64 7.95 -8.86 0.39
C ILE A 64 7.34 -10.22 0.78
N PRO A 65 6.06 -10.48 0.48
CA PRO A 65 5.43 -11.72 0.86
C PRO A 65 6.04 -12.89 0.07
N SER A 66 6.15 -14.04 0.72
CA SER A 66 6.48 -15.28 0.03
C SER A 66 5.32 -15.68 -0.90
N ARG A 67 5.61 -16.49 -1.90
CA ARG A 67 4.56 -17.02 -2.81
C ARG A 67 3.47 -17.79 -2.06
N ALA A 68 3.83 -18.48 -0.98
CA ALA A 68 2.88 -19.19 -0.12
C ALA A 68 1.95 -18.21 0.64
N ALA A 69 2.51 -17.14 1.21
CA ALA A 69 1.74 -16.14 1.95
C ALA A 69 0.71 -15.42 1.06
N LEU A 70 1.05 -15.13 -0.20
CA LEU A 70 0.12 -14.55 -1.17
C LEU A 70 -1.05 -15.48 -1.53
N ALA A 71 -0.81 -16.80 -1.53
CA ALA A 71 -1.85 -17.78 -1.81
C ALA A 71 -2.88 -17.82 -0.67
N GLU A 72 -2.43 -17.74 0.59
CA GLU A 72 -3.31 -17.70 1.76
C GLU A 72 -4.17 -16.42 1.80
N THR A 73 -3.64 -15.28 1.33
CA THR A 73 -4.40 -14.01 1.29
C THR A 73 -5.57 -14.06 0.31
N LYS A 74 -5.47 -14.85 -0.77
CA LYS A 74 -6.56 -15.01 -1.77
C LYS A 74 -7.65 -15.99 -1.33
N ILE A 75 -7.44 -16.78 -0.27
CA ILE A 75 -8.35 -17.85 0.17
C ILE A 75 -9.13 -17.45 1.43
N SER A 76 -9.23 -16.17 1.76
CA SER A 76 -10.28 -15.69 2.67
C SER A 76 -11.40 -15.00 1.87
N PRO A 77 -12.29 -15.75 1.19
CA PRO A 77 -13.64 -15.26 1.07
C PRO A 77 -14.23 -15.24 2.49
N LEU A 78 -14.79 -14.10 2.85
CA LEU A 78 -15.74 -13.90 3.94
C LEU A 78 -16.39 -15.24 4.36
N ALA A 79 -15.97 -15.78 5.52
CA ALA A 79 -16.67 -16.91 6.11
C ALA A 79 -18.06 -16.42 6.53
N ALA A 80 -19.07 -16.93 5.81
CA ALA A 80 -20.51 -17.01 6.11
C ALA A 80 -21.23 -15.76 6.66
#